data_AF-A0A9X3PNY7-F1
#
_entry.id   AF-A0A9X3PNY7-F1
#
_cell.length_a   1.000
_cell.length_b   1.000
_cell.length_c   1.000
_cell.angle_alpha   90.00
_cell.angle_beta   90.00
_cell.angle_gamma   90.00
#
_symmetry.space_group_name_H-M   'P 1'
#
loop_
_entity.id
_entity.type
_entity.pdbx_description
1 polymer ?
#
loop_
_entity_poly.entity_id
_entity_poly.type
_entity_poly.pdbx_seq_one_letter_code
_entity_poly.pdbx_strand_id
1 'polypeptide(L)'
;MKLFIATVTLVVGVAFCLPYALAQMLPPKHAGYPMDAATSPVTGQPLTNDPGQSDATGDEALAKAAVSDVSHTVQDLEFNRDNMRILTKSGAGQLPKVEGPDFKIEPPVKEATRMK
;
A
#
# COMPACT_ATOMS: atom_id res chain seq x y z
N MET A 1 38.88 -34.09 -37.14
CA MET A 1 38.19 -32.79 -37.28
C MET A 1 36.96 -32.67 -36.39
N LYS A 2 36.00 -33.59 -36.45
CA LYS A 2 34.76 -33.53 -35.62
C LYS A 2 35.02 -33.45 -34.11
N LEU A 3 35.97 -34.26 -33.60
CA LEU A 3 36.35 -34.26 -32.18
C LEU A 3 36.96 -32.93 -31.74
N PHE A 4 37.77 -32.32 -32.60
CA PHE A 4 38.45 -31.06 -32.34
C PHE A 4 37.48 -29.87 -32.32
N ILE A 5 36.49 -29.89 -33.21
CA ILE A 5 35.43 -28.89 -33.27
C ILE A 5 34.53 -28.99 -32.02
N ALA A 6 34.21 -30.21 -31.59
CA ALA A 6 33.42 -30.45 -30.38
C ALA A 6 34.13 -29.96 -29.11
N THR A 7 35.44 -30.20 -28.99
CA THR A 7 36.21 -29.71 -27.84
C THR A 7 36.31 -28.19 -27.80
N VAL A 8 36.48 -27.54 -28.95
CA VAL A 8 36.56 -26.07 -29.03
C VAL A 8 35.21 -25.43 -28.69
N THR A 9 34.10 -25.97 -29.19
CA THR A 9 32.76 -25.47 -28.89
C THR A 9 32.40 -25.63 -27.41
N LEU A 10 32.79 -26.74 -26.78
CA LEU A 10 32.59 -26.94 -25.34
C LEU A 10 33.36 -25.89 -24.51
N VAL A 11 34.64 -25.68 -24.82
CA VAL A 11 35.49 -24.73 -24.06
C VAL A 11 34.98 -23.30 -24.21
N VAL A 12 34.59 -22.89 -25.42
CA VAL A 12 34.04 -21.54 -25.66
C VAL A 12 32.69 -21.36 -24.96
N GLY A 13 31.82 -22.37 -24.98
CA GLY A 13 30.53 -22.32 -24.29
C GLY A 13 30.69 -22.16 -22.77
N VAL A 14 31.59 -22.93 -22.16
CA VAL A 14 31.85 -22.85 -20.71
C VAL A 14 32.48 -21.51 -20.33
N ALA A 15 33.46 -21.03 -21.11
CA ALA A 15 34.10 -19.73 -20.88
C ALA A 15 33.12 -18.55 -20.98
N PHE A 16 32.09 -18.65 -21.83
CA PHE A 16 31.08 -17.61 -21.97
C PHE A 16 30.05 -17.60 -20.83
N CYS A 17 29.69 -18.76 -20.26
CA CYS A 17 28.68 -18.84 -19.21
C CYS A 17 29.19 -18.57 -17.78
N LEU A 18 30.43 -18.96 -17.47
CA LEU A 18 31.05 -18.77 -16.16
C LEU A 18 31.01 -17.32 -15.60
N PRO A 19 31.31 -16.26 -16.38
CA PRO A 19 31.32 -14.90 -15.83
C PRO A 19 29.93 -14.42 -15.40
N TYR A 20 28.85 -14.85 -16.07
CA TYR A 20 27.49 -14.47 -15.69
C TYR A 20 27.03 -15.16 -14.40
N ALA A 21 27.42 -16.42 -14.20
CA ALA A 21 27.13 -17.14 -12.96
C ALA A 21 27.92 -16.57 -11.76
N LEU A 22 29.18 -16.16 -11.96
CA LEU A 22 30.01 -15.57 -10.91
C LEU A 22 29.64 -14.11 -10.60
N ALA A 23 29.15 -13.35 -11.58
CA ALA A 23 28.71 -11.96 -11.39
C ALA A 23 27.50 -11.84 -10.44
N GLN A 24 26.66 -12.86 -10.37
CA GLN A 24 25.52 -12.90 -9.45
C GLN A 24 25.91 -13.20 -8.00
N MET A 25 27.13 -13.72 -7.75
CA MET A 25 27.55 -14.12 -6.40
C MET A 25 28.27 -13.02 -5.60
N LEU A 26 28.79 -11.98 -6.24
CA LEU A 26 29.51 -10.90 -5.52
C LEU A 26 29.13 -9.51 -6.06
N PRO A 27 27.93 -8.98 -5.73
CA PRO A 27 27.75 -7.54 -5.79
C PRO A 27 28.70 -6.88 -4.78
N PRO A 28 29.44 -5.82 -5.16
CA PRO A 28 30.23 -5.05 -4.22
C PRO A 28 29.29 -4.43 -3.19
N LYS A 29 29.45 -4.81 -1.92
CA LYS A 29 28.68 -4.26 -0.80
C LYS A 29 29.00 -2.78 -0.66
N HIS A 30 28.16 -1.92 -1.22
CA HIS A 30 28.25 -0.47 -1.04
C HIS A 30 27.21 0.00 -0.01
N ALA A 31 27.49 1.13 0.64
CA ALA A 31 26.49 1.79 1.47
C ALA A 31 25.24 2.08 0.61
N GLY A 32 24.06 1.65 1.05
CA GLY A 32 22.79 1.80 0.32
C GLY A 32 22.36 0.64 -0.57
N TYR A 33 23.15 -0.44 -0.71
CA TYR A 33 22.65 -1.71 -1.26
C TYR A 33 21.66 -2.33 -0.25
N PRO A 34 20.58 -3.04 -0.67
CA PRO A 34 19.71 -3.72 0.27
C PRO A 34 20.55 -4.55 1.23
N MET A 35 20.43 -4.25 2.53
CA MET A 35 21.19 -4.97 3.53
C MET A 35 20.82 -6.44 3.40
N ASP A 36 21.84 -7.26 3.14
CA ASP A 36 21.85 -8.69 3.41
C ASP A 36 21.20 -8.94 4.79
N ALA A 37 20.58 -10.09 5.03
CA ALA A 37 19.76 -10.37 6.23
C ALA A 37 20.54 -10.24 7.56
N ALA A 38 20.85 -9.00 7.94
CA ALA A 38 21.76 -8.66 9.01
C ALA A 38 20.96 -8.73 10.31
N THR A 39 21.35 -9.63 11.19
CA THR A 39 20.74 -9.79 12.50
C THR A 39 21.62 -9.13 13.56
N SER A 40 21.00 -8.55 14.57
CA SER A 40 21.68 -7.95 15.71
C SER A 40 22.44 -9.05 16.46
N PRO A 41 23.75 -8.91 16.67
CA PRO A 41 24.53 -9.92 17.40
C PRO A 41 24.15 -10.00 18.88
N VAL A 42 23.44 -8.99 19.39
CA VAL A 42 23.03 -8.90 20.81
C VAL A 42 21.60 -9.39 21.00
N THR A 43 20.68 -9.04 20.10
CA THR A 43 19.24 -9.32 20.27
C THR A 43 18.69 -10.35 19.29
N GLY A 44 19.48 -10.77 18.29
CA GLY A 44 19.04 -11.66 17.21
C GLY A 44 17.99 -11.06 16.27
N GLN A 45 17.58 -9.82 16.49
CA GLN A 45 16.55 -9.16 15.68
C GLN A 45 17.12 -8.70 14.33
N PRO A 46 16.35 -8.78 13.22
CA PRO A 46 16.77 -8.24 11.94
C PRO A 46 17.01 -6.73 12.05
N LEU A 47 18.14 -6.24 11.53
CA LEU A 47 18.47 -4.80 11.45
C LEU A 47 17.70 -4.10 10.33
N THR A 48 17.21 -4.85 9.35
CA THR A 48 16.42 -4.30 8.26
C THR A 48 15.00 -4.05 8.77
N ASN A 49 14.62 -2.77 8.89
CA ASN A 49 13.27 -2.35 9.30
C ASN A 49 12.20 -2.59 8.22
N ASP A 50 12.60 -2.97 7.02
CA ASP A 50 11.70 -3.34 5.94
C ASP A 50 12.12 -4.72 5.41
N PRO A 51 11.47 -5.82 5.84
CA PRO A 51 11.74 -7.16 5.32
C PRO A 51 11.42 -7.30 3.82
N GLY A 52 10.95 -6.23 3.16
CA GLY A 52 10.37 -6.27 1.83
C GLY A 52 8.98 -6.90 1.92
N GLN A 53 7.96 -6.25 1.37
CA GLN A 53 6.75 -6.98 1.06
C GLN A 53 7.03 -7.92 -0.11
N SER A 54 6.57 -9.16 -0.01
CA SER A 54 6.48 -10.06 -1.15
C SER A 54 5.64 -9.38 -2.25
N ASP A 55 6.08 -9.45 -3.50
CA ASP A 55 5.34 -8.91 -4.65
C ASP A 55 3.90 -9.42 -4.65
N ALA A 56 2.96 -8.56 -4.23
CA ALA A 56 1.54 -8.86 -4.30
C ALA A 56 1.11 -8.69 -5.77
N THR A 57 0.88 -9.81 -6.46
CA THR A 57 0.40 -9.82 -7.85
C THR A 57 -0.95 -10.51 -7.95
N GLY A 58 -1.77 -10.08 -8.91
CA GLY A 58 -3.08 -10.70 -9.20
C GLY A 58 -4.18 -10.37 -8.19
N ASP A 59 -5.15 -11.28 -8.07
CA ASP A 59 -6.40 -11.10 -7.31
C ASP A 59 -6.16 -10.86 -5.80
N GLU A 60 -5.08 -11.40 -5.26
CA GLU A 60 -4.71 -11.19 -3.85
C GLU A 60 -4.31 -9.73 -3.58
N ALA A 61 -3.63 -9.07 -4.53
CA ALA A 61 -3.28 -7.66 -4.43
C ALA A 61 -4.54 -6.77 -4.50
N LEU A 62 -5.47 -7.10 -5.40
CA LEU A 62 -6.75 -6.41 -5.53
C LEU A 62 -7.60 -6.55 -4.26
N ALA A 63 -7.67 -7.76 -3.69
CA ALA A 63 -8.39 -8.01 -2.45
C ALA A 63 -7.78 -7.26 -1.26
N LYS A 64 -6.44 -7.24 -1.14
CA LYS A 64 -5.73 -6.48 -0.09
C LYS A 64 -5.91 -4.97 -0.25
N ALA A 65 -5.84 -4.45 -1.47
CA ALA A 65 -6.07 -3.03 -1.76
C ALA A 65 -7.53 -2.59 -1.49
N ALA A 66 -8.50 -3.46 -1.77
CA ALA A 66 -9.90 -3.17 -1.47
C ALA A 66 -10.19 -3.05 0.03
N VAL A 67 -9.41 -3.74 0.88
CA VAL A 67 -9.59 -3.75 2.34
C VAL A 67 -8.70 -2.71 3.04
N SER A 68 -7.59 -2.29 2.42
CA SER A 68 -6.57 -1.46 3.08
C SER A 68 -7.04 -0.07 3.49
N ASP A 69 -7.99 0.53 2.77
CA ASP A 69 -8.45 1.89 3.09
C ASP A 69 -9.66 1.88 4.04
N VAL A 70 -10.47 0.82 4.02
CA VAL A 70 -11.78 0.79 4.68
C VAL A 70 -11.67 1.02 6.19
N SER A 71 -10.66 0.45 6.88
CA SER A 71 -10.50 0.65 8.32
C SER A 71 -9.94 2.02 8.71
N HIS A 72 -9.29 2.72 7.78
CA HIS A 72 -8.67 4.03 8.02
C HIS A 72 -9.57 5.20 7.61
N THR A 73 -10.58 4.97 6.76
CA THR A 73 -11.54 6.02 6.35
C THR A 73 -12.80 6.09 7.22
N VAL A 74 -13.00 5.21 8.21
CA VAL A 74 -14.15 5.33 9.12
C VAL A 74 -13.81 6.25 10.28
N GLN A 75 -14.53 7.35 10.40
CA GLN A 75 -14.48 8.19 11.58
C GLN A 75 -15.46 7.65 12.64
N ASP A 76 -15.01 6.66 13.40
CA ASP A 76 -15.77 6.10 14.53
C ASP A 76 -15.47 6.90 15.82
N LEU A 77 -15.98 8.14 15.88
CA LEU A 77 -15.98 8.90 17.12
C LEU A 77 -17.14 8.43 17.98
N GLU A 78 -16.87 7.55 18.95
CA GLU A 78 -17.85 7.12 19.97
C GLU A 78 -18.50 8.31 20.68
N PHE A 79 -17.75 9.40 20.84
CA PHE A 79 -18.20 10.62 21.51
C PHE A 79 -17.62 11.86 20.83
N ASN A 80 -18.46 12.59 20.08
CA ASN A 80 -18.11 13.90 19.56
C ASN A 80 -18.77 14.98 20.42
N ARG A 81 -17.96 15.74 21.17
CA ARG A 81 -18.41 16.84 22.05
C ARG A 81 -19.21 17.91 21.31
N ASP A 82 -18.92 18.12 20.03
CA ASP A 82 -19.60 19.11 19.19
C ASP A 82 -21.01 18.63 18.79
N ASN A 83 -21.25 17.32 18.87
CA ASN A 83 -22.52 16.69 18.51
C ASN A 83 -23.42 16.37 19.72
N MET A 84 -23.07 16.80 20.94
CA MET A 84 -23.87 16.47 22.13
C MET A 84 -25.32 16.95 22.05
N ARG A 85 -25.60 18.00 21.25
CA ARG A 85 -26.96 18.50 21.05
C ARG A 85 -27.75 17.70 20.03
N ILE A 86 -27.14 16.81 19.24
CA ILE A 86 -27.84 16.09 18.16
C ILE A 86 -28.60 14.90 18.75
N LEU A 87 -29.93 14.98 18.76
CA LEU A 87 -30.84 13.92 19.20
C LEU A 87 -31.02 12.84 18.14
N THR A 88 -31.00 13.21 16.85
CA THR A 88 -31.14 12.27 15.74
C THR A 88 -30.36 12.76 14.53
N LYS A 89 -29.50 11.89 14.00
CA LYS A 89 -28.77 12.12 12.75
C LYS A 89 -29.75 11.94 11.58
N SER A 90 -29.98 13.00 10.82
CA SER A 90 -30.75 12.93 9.56
C SER A 90 -29.81 12.56 8.40
N GLY A 91 -30.37 12.04 7.31
CA GLY A 91 -29.59 11.69 6.11
C GLY A 91 -28.93 12.91 5.43
N ALA A 92 -28.12 12.65 4.41
CA ALA A 92 -27.40 13.69 3.68
C ALA A 92 -28.35 14.80 3.16
N GLY A 93 -27.95 16.07 3.35
CA GLY A 93 -28.73 17.23 2.91
C GLY A 93 -29.89 17.64 3.83
N GLN A 94 -30.09 16.95 4.97
CA GLN A 94 -31.10 17.30 5.96
C GLN A 94 -30.46 17.72 7.28
N LEU A 95 -31.04 18.74 7.92
CA LEU A 95 -30.59 19.14 9.24
C LEU A 95 -30.91 18.06 10.28
N PRO A 96 -29.97 17.75 11.20
CA PRO A 96 -30.23 16.85 12.31
C PRO A 96 -31.21 17.47 13.30
N LYS A 97 -31.97 16.63 14.01
CA LYS A 97 -32.77 17.10 15.15
C LYS A 97 -31.84 17.39 16.31
N VAL A 98 -31.94 18.60 16.87
CA VAL A 98 -31.10 19.04 17.98
C VAL A 98 -31.92 19.34 19.23
N GLU A 99 -31.29 19.23 20.40
CA GLU A 99 -31.82 19.69 21.67
C GLU A 99 -31.70 21.22 21.76
N GLY A 100 -32.83 21.89 22.00
CA GLY A 100 -32.94 23.35 22.04
C GLY A 100 -33.70 23.95 20.83
N PRO A 101 -33.50 25.24 20.52
CA PRO A 101 -34.20 25.91 19.43
C PRO A 101 -33.94 25.21 18.09
N ASP A 102 -35.01 24.92 17.36
CA ASP A 102 -34.94 24.27 16.05
C ASP A 102 -34.44 25.27 14.99
N PHE A 103 -33.45 24.85 14.20
CA PHE A 103 -32.89 25.67 13.14
C PHE A 103 -33.65 25.39 11.85
N LYS A 104 -34.62 26.25 11.53
CA LYS A 104 -35.35 26.18 10.27
C LYS A 104 -34.61 26.99 9.21
N ILE A 105 -34.09 26.32 8.18
CA ILE A 105 -33.60 27.00 6.98
C ILE A 105 -34.82 27.34 6.13
N GLU A 106 -35.20 28.61 6.13
CA GLU A 106 -36.23 29.10 5.22
C GLU A 106 -35.56 29.45 3.89
N PRO A 107 -36.07 28.92 2.76
CA PRO A 107 -35.52 29.27 1.46
C PRO A 107 -35.74 30.78 1.22
N PRO A 108 -34.77 31.47 0.59
CA PRO A 108 -34.87 32.91 0.34
C PRO A 108 -36.06 33.28 -0.56
N VAL A 109 -36.61 32.30 -1.28
CA VAL A 109 -37.80 32.44 -2.13
C VAL A 109 -38.78 31.30 -1.85
N LYS A 110 -40.07 31.61 -1.78
CA LYS A 110 -41.15 30.63 -1.50
C LYS A 110 -41.37 29.63 -2.64
N GLU A 111 -41.00 30.01 -3.86
CA GLU A 111 -41.14 29.18 -5.05
C GLU A 111 -40.04 29.53 -6.05
N ALA A 112 -39.54 28.52 -6.75
CA ALA A 112 -38.64 28.70 -7.87
C ALA A 112 -39.41 28.45 -9.16
N THR A 113 -39.31 29.35 -10.13
CA THR A 113 -39.82 29.11 -11.48
C THR A 113 -39.03 27.95 -12.09
N ARG A 114 -39.66 26.79 -12.25
CA ARG A 114 -39.05 25.64 -12.91
C ARG A 114 -38.87 25.98 -14.39
N MET A 115 -37.65 26.30 -14.81
CA MET A 115 -37.36 26.49 -16.22
C MET A 115 -37.47 25.15 -16.95
N LYS A 116 -38.16 25.16 -18.09
CA LYS A 116 -38.47 24.01 -18.92
C LYS A 116 -37.45 23.88 -20.05
#